data_AF-A0A9X5X7K1-F1
#
_entry.id   AF-A0A9X5X7K1-F1
#
_cell.length_a   1.000
_cell.length_b   1.000
_cell.length_c   1.000
_cell.angle_alpha   90.00
_cell.angle_beta   90.00
_cell.angle_gamma   90.00
#
_symmetry.space_group_name_H-M   'P 1'
#
loop_
_entity.id
_entity.type
_entity.pdbx_description
1 polymer ?
#
loop_
_entity_poly.entity_id
_entity_poly.type
_entity_poly.pdbx_seq_one_letter_code
_entity_poly.pdbx_strand_id
1 'polypeptide(L)'
;SNDSPKTLTYWASNQGASIEVDKKVLQPELDKFEKQSGIKVKVEVVPWSDLLNRILTATTSGQGPDVLNIGNTWSASLQATGALLPWDASNFAKIGGKDRFVDSALGSTGAQGKDPAAVPLYSMAYALYYNKKMFADAGIATPPATWDELIADGKKLSKGGKWGLGAEGSNPSENIHHTFVFAKQHGADFFAADGKPDFTSDGTVAA
;
A
#
# COMPACT_ATOMS: atom_id res chain seq x y z
N SER A 1 28.70 -17.66 0.56
CA SER A 1 29.03 -18.38 1.80
C SER A 1 27.82 -19.20 2.17
N ASN A 2 27.98 -20.50 2.45
CA ASN A 2 26.89 -21.45 2.68
C ASN A 2 26.39 -21.51 4.14
N ASP A 3 26.80 -20.57 4.99
CA ASP A 3 26.21 -20.41 6.32
C ASP A 3 25.10 -19.38 6.26
N SER A 4 23.87 -19.80 6.55
CA SER A 4 22.75 -18.87 6.78
C SER A 4 23.18 -17.82 7.81
N PRO A 5 22.88 -16.52 7.59
CA PRO A 5 23.32 -15.47 8.48
C PRO A 5 22.77 -15.72 9.89
N LYS A 6 23.60 -15.54 10.92
CA LYS A 6 23.16 -15.64 12.33
C LYS A 6 22.15 -14.56 12.69
N THR A 7 22.17 -13.44 11.97
CA THR A 7 21.28 -12.30 12.16
C THR A 7 20.90 -11.70 10.82
N LEU A 8 19.60 -11.50 10.59
CA LEU A 8 19.04 -10.72 9.50
C LEU A 8 18.72 -9.30 9.97
N THR A 9 18.91 -8.34 9.09
CA THR A 9 18.46 -6.96 9.25
C THR A 9 17.16 -6.76 8.47
N TYR A 10 16.17 -6.14 9.12
CA TYR A 10 14.84 -5.96 8.54
C TYR A 10 14.36 -4.52 8.69
N TRP A 11 14.06 -3.85 7.58
CA TRP A 11 13.37 -2.55 7.59
C TRP A 11 11.86 -2.73 7.40
N ALA A 12 11.11 -2.55 8.48
CA ALA A 12 9.65 -2.49 8.44
C ALA A 12 9.17 -1.05 8.22
N SER A 13 8.02 -0.84 7.60
CA SER A 13 7.33 0.46 7.65
C SER A 13 6.46 0.58 8.91
N ASN A 14 6.23 1.80 9.39
CA ASN A 14 5.20 2.02 10.41
C ASN A 14 3.79 1.82 9.83
N GLN A 15 2.91 1.18 10.58
CA GLN A 15 1.52 0.87 10.20
C GLN A 15 0.52 1.27 11.29
N GLY A 16 0.97 1.26 12.55
CA GLY A 16 0.19 1.63 13.71
C GLY A 16 0.25 3.12 14.03
N ALA A 17 -0.39 3.47 15.15
CA ALA A 17 -0.44 4.84 15.65
C ALA A 17 0.94 5.38 16.08
N SER A 18 1.91 4.50 16.33
CA SER A 18 3.30 4.87 16.61
C SER A 18 4.25 3.71 16.30
N ILE A 19 5.54 4.02 16.18
CA ILE A 19 6.61 3.04 15.98
C ILE A 19 6.64 1.98 17.10
N GLU A 20 6.36 2.38 18.33
CA GLU A 20 6.31 1.48 19.49
C GLU A 20 5.16 0.47 19.37
N VAL A 21 4.00 0.92 18.86
CA VAL A 21 2.87 0.02 18.57
C VAL A 21 3.26 -0.98 17.49
N ASP A 22 3.89 -0.53 16.41
CA ASP A 22 4.36 -1.43 15.34
C ASP A 22 5.35 -2.48 15.84
N LYS A 23 6.35 -2.06 16.62
CA LYS A 23 7.31 -2.98 17.22
C LYS A 23 6.62 -4.01 18.11
N LYS A 24 5.65 -3.59 18.92
CA LYS A 24 4.89 -4.49 19.79
C LYS A 24 4.06 -5.51 18.99
N VAL A 25 3.53 -5.13 17.84
CA VAL A 25 2.78 -6.02 16.94
C VAL A 25 3.70 -6.99 16.20
N LEU A 26 4.87 -6.54 15.75
CA LEU A 26 5.83 -7.36 15.00
C LEU A 26 6.59 -8.35 15.90
N GLN A 27 6.91 -7.97 17.13
CA GLN A 27 7.80 -8.75 18.00
C GLN A 27 7.37 -10.21 18.18
N PRO A 28 6.09 -10.56 18.43
CA PRO A 28 5.68 -11.95 18.58
C PRO A 28 5.96 -12.83 17.35
N GLU A 29 5.78 -12.28 16.14
CA GLU A 29 6.06 -13.02 14.90
C GLU A 29 7.56 -13.14 14.64
N LEU A 30 8.34 -12.11 14.97
CA LEU A 30 9.80 -12.17 14.93
C LEU A 30 10.32 -13.23 15.92
N ASP A 31 9.86 -13.22 17.18
CA ASP A 31 10.26 -14.21 18.19
C ASP A 31 9.94 -15.64 17.75
N LYS A 32 8.76 -15.84 17.13
CA LYS A 32 8.37 -17.12 16.57
C LYS A 32 9.31 -17.54 15.44
N PHE A 33 9.65 -16.64 14.52
CA PHE A 33 10.63 -16.90 13.47
C PHE A 33 12.00 -17.24 14.05
N GLU A 34 12.51 -16.47 15.02
CA GLU A 34 13.82 -16.71 15.63
C GLU A 34 13.86 -18.08 16.33
N LYS A 35 12.79 -18.45 17.03
CA LYS A 35 12.67 -19.75 17.70
C LYS A 35 12.63 -20.91 16.72
N GLN A 36 11.96 -20.74 15.58
CA GLN A 36 11.81 -21.79 14.56
C GLN A 36 13.07 -21.97 13.71
N SER A 37 13.72 -20.87 13.35
CA SER A 37 14.85 -20.87 12.42
C SER A 37 16.22 -20.85 13.10
N GLY A 38 16.31 -20.38 14.35
CA GLY A 38 17.57 -20.06 15.02
C GLY A 38 18.25 -18.79 14.52
N ILE A 39 17.64 -18.07 13.57
CA ILE A 39 18.17 -16.83 12.98
C ILE A 39 17.63 -15.64 13.75
N LYS A 40 18.50 -14.73 14.18
CA LYS A 40 18.11 -13.48 14.85
C LYS A 40 17.61 -12.43 13.86
N VAL A 41 16.71 -11.55 14.28
CA VAL A 41 16.22 -10.45 13.45
C VAL A 41 16.42 -9.11 14.15
N LYS A 42 17.24 -8.26 13.54
CA LYS A 42 17.36 -6.85 13.91
C LYS A 42 16.36 -6.04 13.08
N VAL A 43 15.18 -5.82 13.65
CA VAL A 43 14.14 -4.98 13.03
C VAL A 43 14.38 -3.50 13.30
N GLU A 44 14.16 -2.69 12.28
CA GLU A 44 14.05 -1.24 12.36
C GLU A 44 12.74 -0.82 11.71
N VAL A 45 11.89 -0.14 12.46
CA VAL A 45 10.64 0.43 11.92
C VAL A 45 10.96 1.85 11.44
N VAL A 46 10.80 2.06 10.15
CA VAL A 46 11.10 3.32 9.46
C VAL A 46 9.79 4.06 9.16
N PRO A 47 9.70 5.37 9.42
CA PRO A 47 8.56 6.17 8.99
C PRO A 47 8.33 6.04 7.48
N TRP A 48 7.07 5.87 7.07
CA TRP A 48 6.68 5.71 5.68
C TRP A 48 7.17 6.85 4.78
N SER A 49 7.10 8.10 5.29
CA SER A 49 7.58 9.30 4.60
C SER A 49 9.06 9.24 4.22
N ASP A 50 9.86 8.48 4.98
CA ASP A 50 11.31 8.45 4.88
C ASP A 50 11.80 7.17 4.18
N LEU A 51 10.98 6.12 4.20
CA LEU A 51 11.36 4.77 3.79
C LEU A 51 11.82 4.71 2.32
N LEU A 52 11.09 5.32 1.38
CA LEU A 52 11.49 5.29 -0.03
C LEU A 52 12.87 5.92 -0.26
N ASN A 53 13.13 7.09 0.31
CA ASN A 53 14.43 7.78 0.18
C ASN A 53 15.57 6.95 0.76
N ARG A 54 15.31 6.27 1.88
CA ARG A 54 16.27 5.37 2.50
C ARG A 54 16.57 4.15 1.64
N ILE A 55 15.55 3.55 1.00
CA ILE A 55 15.71 2.44 0.06
C ILE A 55 16.54 2.87 -1.16
N LEU A 56 16.25 4.03 -1.74
CA LEU A 56 17.00 4.56 -2.89
C LEU A 56 18.47 4.85 -2.54
N THR A 57 18.72 5.33 -1.32
CA THR A 57 20.08 5.55 -0.80
C THR A 57 20.83 4.22 -0.64
N ALA A 58 20.17 3.21 -0.05
CA ALA A 58 20.72 1.86 0.10
C ALA A 58 21.02 1.18 -1.25
N THR A 59 20.13 1.38 -2.22
CA THR A 59 20.30 0.89 -3.59
C THR A 59 21.54 1.51 -4.24
N THR A 60 21.71 2.82 -4.08
CA THR A 60 22.85 3.55 -4.65
C THR A 60 24.18 3.20 -3.97
N SER A 61 24.17 3.02 -2.65
CA SER A 61 25.37 2.70 -1.87
C SER A 61 25.75 1.22 -1.89
N GLY A 62 24.83 0.34 -2.30
CA GLY A 62 24.97 -1.11 -2.17
C GLY A 62 24.88 -1.61 -0.72
N GLN A 63 24.44 -0.76 0.23
CA GLN A 63 24.35 -1.08 1.65
C GLN A 63 22.91 -0.92 2.13
N GLY A 64 22.16 -2.02 2.11
CA GLY A 64 20.78 -2.12 2.56
C GLY A 64 20.55 -3.22 3.59
N PRO A 65 19.31 -3.38 4.07
CA PRO A 65 18.94 -4.49 4.93
C PRO A 65 18.83 -5.79 4.12
N ASP A 66 18.77 -6.93 4.81
CA ASP A 66 18.50 -8.23 4.18
C ASP A 66 17.05 -8.35 3.70
N VAL A 67 16.12 -7.75 4.45
CA VAL A 67 14.68 -7.74 4.16
C VAL A 67 14.15 -6.32 4.35
N LEU A 68 13.21 -5.90 3.51
CA LEU A 68 12.53 -4.61 3.66
C LEU A 68 11.07 -4.69 3.23
N ASN A 69 10.23 -3.84 3.83
CA ASN A 69 8.93 -3.53 3.25
C ASN A 69 9.09 -2.52 2.11
N ILE A 70 8.28 -2.68 1.08
CA ILE A 70 8.14 -1.71 -0.01
C ILE A 70 6.66 -1.48 -0.29
N GLY A 71 6.30 -0.27 -0.72
CA GLY A 71 4.98 0.00 -1.28
C GLY A 71 4.79 -0.69 -2.61
N ASN A 72 3.57 -1.18 -2.86
CA ASN A 72 3.20 -1.74 -4.15
C ASN A 72 3.38 -0.68 -5.27
N THR A 73 3.12 0.59 -4.99
CA THR A 73 3.32 1.70 -5.94
C THR A 73 4.79 1.98 -6.29
N TRP A 74 5.74 1.50 -5.49
CA TRP A 74 7.18 1.64 -5.77
C TRP A 74 7.76 0.42 -6.46
N SER A 75 7.02 -0.69 -6.49
CA SER A 75 7.58 -2.02 -6.82
C SER A 75 8.18 -2.08 -8.23
N ALA A 76 7.51 -1.54 -9.24
CA ALA A 76 8.05 -1.52 -10.61
C ALA A 76 9.31 -0.65 -10.75
N SER A 77 9.32 0.53 -10.11
CA SER A 77 10.48 1.44 -10.15
C SER A 77 11.68 0.88 -9.39
N LEU A 78 11.45 0.29 -8.21
CA LEU A 78 12.49 -0.37 -7.44
C LEU A 78 13.00 -1.63 -8.15
N GLN A 79 12.14 -2.40 -8.81
CA GLN A 79 12.56 -3.52 -9.64
C GLN A 79 13.50 -3.08 -10.77
N ALA A 80 13.23 -1.94 -11.40
CA ALA A 80 14.06 -1.42 -12.49
C ALA A 80 15.49 -1.08 -12.08
N THR A 81 15.75 -0.88 -10.78
CA THR A 81 17.11 -0.68 -10.25
C THR A 81 17.95 -1.95 -10.26
N GLY A 82 17.32 -3.13 -10.31
CA GLY A 82 17.99 -4.42 -10.19
C GLY A 82 18.49 -4.78 -8.79
N ALA A 83 18.20 -3.94 -7.77
CA ALA A 83 18.67 -4.16 -6.40
C ALA A 83 17.85 -5.18 -5.60
N LEU A 84 16.63 -5.51 -6.05
CA LEU A 84 15.75 -6.46 -5.37
C LEU A 84 15.88 -7.88 -5.94
N LEU A 85 15.76 -8.88 -5.07
CA LEU A 85 15.69 -10.29 -5.46
C LEU A 85 14.45 -10.53 -6.33
N PRO A 86 14.58 -11.07 -7.56
CA PRO A 86 13.43 -11.49 -8.34
C PRO A 86 12.78 -12.72 -7.70
N TRP A 87 11.46 -12.70 -7.58
CA TRP A 87 10.65 -13.81 -7.12
C TRP A 87 10.17 -14.63 -8.33
N ASP A 88 11.10 -15.40 -8.90
CA ASP A 88 10.81 -16.39 -9.93
C ASP A 88 10.03 -17.60 -9.37
N ALA A 89 9.70 -18.56 -10.23
CA ALA A 89 9.00 -19.78 -9.85
C ALA A 89 9.73 -20.59 -8.75
N SER A 90 11.07 -20.59 -8.75
CA SER A 90 11.88 -21.32 -7.76
C SER A 90 11.80 -20.67 -6.39
N ASN A 91 11.88 -19.34 -6.33
CA ASN A 91 11.75 -18.58 -5.10
C ASN A 91 10.33 -18.65 -4.54
N PHE A 92 9.29 -18.57 -5.38
CA PHE A 92 7.92 -18.81 -4.92
C PHE A 92 7.69 -20.23 -4.41
N ALA A 93 8.28 -21.25 -5.04
CA ALA A 93 8.14 -22.64 -4.57
C ALA A 93 8.63 -22.82 -3.12
N LYS A 94 9.68 -22.09 -2.71
CA LYS A 94 10.21 -22.12 -1.33
C LYS A 94 9.22 -21.63 -0.28
N ILE A 95 8.23 -20.82 -0.68
CA ILE A 95 7.20 -20.27 0.22
C ILE A 95 5.81 -20.87 -0.02
N GLY A 96 5.75 -22.00 -0.73
CA GLY A 96 4.52 -22.75 -0.98
C GLY A 96 3.78 -22.36 -2.25
N GLY A 97 4.41 -21.63 -3.17
CA GLY A 97 3.84 -21.32 -4.48
C GLY A 97 3.18 -19.93 -4.56
N LYS A 98 3.04 -19.45 -5.81
CA LYS A 98 2.47 -18.14 -6.13
C LYS A 98 0.93 -18.10 -6.02
N ASP A 99 0.29 -19.25 -6.16
CA ASP A 99 -1.16 -19.48 -6.15
C ASP A 99 -1.80 -19.27 -4.77
N ARG A 100 -0.97 -19.13 -3.73
CA ARG A 100 -1.41 -18.76 -2.37
C ARG A 100 -1.78 -17.29 -2.22
N PHE A 101 -1.45 -16.45 -3.20
CA PHE A 101 -1.66 -15.01 -3.17
C PHE A 101 -2.79 -14.59 -4.09
N VAL A 102 -3.50 -13.52 -3.73
CA VAL A 102 -4.51 -12.91 -4.59
C VAL A 102 -3.83 -12.31 -5.83
N ASP A 103 -4.34 -12.62 -7.02
CA ASP A 103 -3.73 -12.22 -8.30
C ASP A 103 -3.48 -10.71 -8.41
N SER A 104 -4.42 -9.87 -7.94
CA SER A 104 -4.25 -8.41 -7.97
C SER A 104 -3.15 -7.90 -7.04
N ALA A 105 -3.01 -8.53 -5.85
CA ALA A 105 -1.94 -8.20 -4.92
C ALA A 105 -0.58 -8.59 -5.51
N LEU A 106 -0.48 -9.81 -6.07
CA LEU A 106 0.73 -10.29 -6.71
C LEU A 106 1.08 -9.47 -7.96
N GLY A 107 0.10 -9.12 -8.79
CA GLY A 107 0.29 -8.27 -9.97
C GLY A 107 0.81 -6.87 -9.66
N SER A 108 0.72 -6.43 -8.40
CA SER A 108 1.19 -5.12 -7.93
C SER A 108 2.61 -5.16 -7.31
N THR A 109 3.32 -6.29 -7.41
CA THR A 109 4.66 -6.48 -6.79
C THR A 109 5.83 -6.35 -7.78
N GLY A 110 5.59 -5.79 -8.97
CA GLY A 110 6.62 -5.56 -9.98
C GLY A 110 6.03 -5.00 -11.28
N ALA A 111 6.86 -4.86 -12.30
CA ALA A 111 6.43 -4.50 -13.65
C ALA A 111 5.74 -5.69 -14.33
N GLN A 112 4.70 -5.39 -15.11
CA GLN A 112 3.98 -6.40 -15.88
C GLN A 112 4.91 -7.17 -16.84
N GLY A 113 4.77 -8.49 -16.88
CA GLY A 113 5.57 -9.37 -17.73
C GLY A 113 6.97 -9.70 -17.20
N LYS A 114 7.33 -9.25 -15.99
CA LYS A 114 8.55 -9.65 -15.29
C LYS A 114 8.20 -10.47 -14.05
N ASP A 115 9.15 -11.29 -13.59
CA ASP A 115 9.03 -11.92 -12.28
C ASP A 115 8.90 -10.84 -11.20
N PRO A 116 7.98 -10.98 -10.22
CA PRO A 116 7.82 -10.03 -9.13
C PRO A 116 9.13 -9.65 -8.41
N ALA A 117 9.19 -8.44 -7.87
CA ALA A 117 10.32 -7.98 -7.06
C ALA A 117 10.04 -8.06 -5.55
N ALA A 118 8.83 -8.47 -5.16
CA ALA A 118 8.41 -8.63 -3.78
C ALA A 118 7.32 -9.70 -3.63
N VAL A 119 7.00 -10.04 -2.39
CA VAL A 119 5.90 -10.94 -2.02
C VAL A 119 4.85 -10.14 -1.26
N PRO A 120 3.55 -10.30 -1.57
CA PRO A 120 2.50 -9.63 -0.81
C PRO A 120 2.52 -10.03 0.67
N LEU A 121 2.67 -9.04 1.56
CA LEU A 121 2.62 -9.24 3.01
C LEU A 121 1.20 -9.01 3.56
N TYR A 122 0.56 -7.94 3.10
CA TYR A 122 -0.84 -7.61 3.38
C TYR A 122 -1.41 -6.81 2.20
N SER A 123 -2.71 -6.59 2.19
CA SER A 123 -3.38 -5.73 1.22
C SER A 123 -4.46 -4.90 1.90
N MET A 124 -4.73 -3.73 1.36
CA MET A 124 -5.77 -2.82 1.82
C MET A 124 -6.72 -2.53 0.67
N ALA A 125 -7.98 -2.28 1.01
CA ALA A 125 -8.99 -1.82 0.06
C ALA A 125 -9.60 -0.52 0.59
N TYR A 126 -9.85 0.41 -0.33
CA TYR A 126 -10.61 1.62 0.00
C TYR A 126 -12.09 1.26 0.15
N ALA A 127 -12.70 1.74 1.23
CA ALA A 127 -14.11 1.54 1.52
C ALA A 127 -14.70 2.81 2.14
N LEU A 128 -16.00 3.03 1.89
CA LEU A 128 -16.74 4.11 2.54
C LEU A 128 -17.03 3.73 4.00
N TYR A 129 -16.49 4.51 4.93
CA TYR A 129 -16.93 4.51 6.32
C TYR A 129 -18.01 5.57 6.52
N TYR A 130 -19.09 5.23 7.22
CA TYR A 130 -20.19 6.16 7.45
C TYR A 130 -20.69 6.11 8.90
N ASN A 131 -21.15 7.25 9.41
CA ASN A 131 -21.70 7.35 10.75
C ASN A 131 -23.19 6.98 10.75
N LYS A 132 -23.50 5.74 11.18
CA LYS A 132 -24.87 5.20 11.22
C LYS A 132 -25.85 6.10 11.98
N LYS A 133 -25.42 6.73 13.07
CA LYS A 133 -26.29 7.63 13.84
C LYS A 133 -26.60 8.90 13.07
N MET A 134 -25.61 9.52 12.44
CA MET A 134 -25.85 10.72 11.61
C MET A 134 -26.78 10.41 10.43
N PHE A 135 -26.64 9.24 9.81
CA PHE A 135 -27.54 8.79 8.75
C PHE A 135 -28.97 8.61 9.26
N ALA A 136 -29.16 7.89 10.37
CA ALA A 136 -30.47 7.70 10.99
C ALA A 136 -31.14 9.01 11.43
N ASP A 137 -30.40 9.90 12.09
CA ASP A 137 -30.88 11.22 12.53
C ASP A 137 -31.31 12.10 11.33
N ALA A 138 -30.73 11.88 10.15
CA ALA A 138 -31.05 12.58 8.91
C ALA A 138 -32.08 11.85 8.02
N GLY A 139 -32.61 10.70 8.47
CA GLY A 139 -33.59 9.90 7.71
C GLY A 139 -33.01 9.19 6.49
N ILE A 140 -31.70 8.89 6.48
CA ILE A 140 -31.01 8.18 5.39
C ILE A 140 -30.89 6.70 5.78
N ALA A 141 -31.52 5.81 5.01
CA ALA A 141 -31.65 4.39 5.35
C ALA A 141 -30.40 3.56 5.00
N THR A 142 -29.71 3.89 3.91
CA THR A 142 -28.58 3.12 3.37
C THR A 142 -27.42 4.04 3.02
N PRO A 143 -26.16 3.57 3.09
CA PRO A 143 -25.04 4.33 2.56
C PRO A 143 -25.21 4.56 1.05
N PRO A 144 -24.65 5.67 0.52
CA PRO A 144 -24.74 5.98 -0.90
C PRO A 144 -24.01 4.92 -1.73
N ALA A 145 -24.61 4.53 -2.84
CA ALA A 145 -24.04 3.63 -3.84
C ALA A 145 -23.52 4.40 -5.08
N THR A 146 -23.89 5.68 -5.21
CA THR A 146 -23.48 6.55 -6.33
C THR A 146 -22.91 7.89 -5.83
N TRP A 147 -22.16 8.57 -6.70
CA TRP A 147 -21.65 9.91 -6.42
C TRP A 147 -22.76 10.95 -6.20
N ASP A 148 -23.84 10.88 -6.97
CA ASP A 148 -24.99 11.77 -6.80
C ASP A 148 -25.66 11.58 -5.44
N GLU A 149 -25.81 10.32 -4.99
CA GLU A 149 -26.30 10.00 -3.65
C GLU A 149 -25.34 10.49 -2.56
N LEU A 150 -24.03 10.29 -2.74
CA LEU A 150 -23.01 10.77 -1.80
C LEU A 150 -23.10 12.30 -1.64
N ILE A 151 -23.26 13.04 -2.73
CA ILE A 151 -23.43 14.50 -2.71
C ILE A 151 -24.75 14.89 -2.04
N ALA A 152 -25.85 14.22 -2.39
CA ALA A 152 -27.16 14.51 -1.83
C ALA A 152 -27.21 14.26 -0.31
N ASP A 153 -26.67 13.13 0.14
CA ASP A 153 -26.60 12.79 1.56
C ASP A 153 -25.59 13.66 2.29
N GLY A 154 -24.45 13.97 1.67
CA GLY A 154 -23.46 14.91 2.21
C GLY A 154 -24.08 16.29 2.51
N LYS A 155 -24.94 16.80 1.62
CA LYS A 155 -25.70 18.05 1.84
C LYS A 155 -26.71 17.96 2.99
N LYS A 156 -27.38 16.80 3.16
CA LYS A 156 -28.29 16.59 4.30
C LYS A 156 -27.55 16.55 5.64
N LEU A 157 -26.38 15.93 5.65
CA LEU A 157 -25.56 15.68 6.83
C LEU A 157 -24.73 16.90 7.27
N SER A 158 -24.40 17.80 6.34
CA SER A 158 -23.59 19.00 6.60
C SER A 158 -24.41 20.11 7.27
N LYS A 159 -24.68 19.99 8.57
CA LYS A 159 -25.48 20.95 9.35
C LYS A 159 -24.96 21.07 10.78
N GLY A 160 -25.06 22.27 11.37
CA GLY A 160 -24.77 22.50 12.79
C GLY A 160 -23.35 22.12 13.21
N GLY A 161 -22.35 22.45 12.39
CA GLY A 161 -20.94 22.14 12.65
C GLY A 161 -20.54 20.69 12.33
N LYS A 162 -21.45 19.87 11.79
CA LYS A 162 -21.15 18.55 11.24
C LYS A 162 -20.86 18.64 9.74
N TRP A 163 -20.02 17.74 9.25
CA TRP A 163 -19.65 17.62 7.84
C TRP A 163 -20.07 16.27 7.30
N GLY A 164 -20.64 16.25 6.09
CA GLY A 164 -21.10 15.02 5.43
C GLY A 164 -20.00 14.16 4.84
N LEU A 165 -18.80 14.72 4.64
CA LEU A 165 -17.63 14.04 4.10
C LEU A 165 -16.38 14.49 4.86
N GLY A 166 -15.53 13.53 5.21
CA GLY A 166 -14.14 13.77 5.60
C GLY A 166 -13.23 13.16 4.54
N ALA A 167 -12.27 13.95 4.07
CA ALA A 167 -11.25 13.50 3.13
C ALA A 167 -9.88 13.96 3.65
N GLU A 168 -8.86 13.16 3.41
CA GLU A 168 -7.48 13.60 3.61
C GLU A 168 -7.19 14.76 2.65
N GLY A 169 -6.53 15.80 3.15
CA GLY A 169 -6.21 16.99 2.36
C GLY A 169 -4.74 17.41 2.48
N SER A 170 -4.06 16.98 3.53
CA SER A 170 -2.71 17.43 3.88
C SER A 170 -1.61 16.48 3.42
N ASN A 171 -1.93 15.23 3.09
CA ASN A 171 -0.98 14.23 2.63
C ASN A 171 -1.08 14.00 1.11
N PRO A 172 -0.19 14.60 0.28
CA PRO A 172 -0.22 14.41 -1.16
C PRO A 172 -0.09 12.95 -1.62
N SER A 173 0.62 12.12 -0.83
CA SER A 173 0.81 10.69 -1.15
C SER A 173 -0.49 9.90 -0.99
N GLU A 174 -1.37 10.29 -0.07
CA GLU A 174 -2.70 9.69 0.05
C GLU A 174 -3.69 10.28 -0.95
N ASN A 175 -3.61 11.60 -1.16
CA ASN A 175 -4.50 12.30 -2.09
C ASN A 175 -4.39 11.74 -3.51
N ILE A 176 -3.16 11.46 -3.98
CA ILE A 176 -2.97 10.93 -5.33
C ILE A 176 -3.70 9.58 -5.52
N HIS A 177 -3.70 8.70 -4.51
CA HIS A 177 -4.44 7.44 -4.59
C HIS A 177 -5.95 7.66 -4.79
N HIS A 178 -6.52 8.63 -4.08
CA HIS A 178 -7.95 8.97 -4.20
C HIS A 178 -8.26 9.54 -5.59
N THR A 179 -7.39 10.41 -6.12
CA THR A 179 -7.57 10.95 -7.48
C THR A 179 -7.58 9.84 -8.54
N PHE A 180 -6.66 8.87 -8.48
CA PHE A 180 -6.67 7.70 -9.39
C PHE A 180 -7.95 6.88 -9.28
N VAL A 181 -8.44 6.64 -8.06
CA VAL A 181 -9.69 5.92 -7.84
C VAL A 181 -10.89 6.68 -8.40
N PHE A 182 -10.97 7.99 -8.17
CA PHE A 182 -12.08 8.81 -8.65
C PHE A 182 -12.10 8.92 -10.16
N ALA A 183 -10.95 9.18 -10.80
CA ALA A 183 -10.85 9.18 -12.27
C ALA A 183 -11.39 7.87 -12.86
N LYS A 184 -10.99 6.72 -12.30
CA LYS A 184 -11.49 5.40 -12.74
C LYS A 184 -12.99 5.23 -12.53
N GLN A 185 -13.53 5.70 -11.41
CA GLN A 185 -14.98 5.66 -11.14
C GLN A 185 -15.78 6.57 -12.08
N HIS A 186 -15.16 7.64 -12.59
CA HIS A 186 -15.70 8.53 -13.62
C HIS A 186 -15.42 8.06 -15.05
N GLY A 187 -14.86 6.84 -15.23
CA GLY A 187 -14.58 6.27 -16.54
C GLY A 187 -13.36 6.86 -17.25
N ALA A 188 -12.51 7.57 -16.52
CA ALA A 188 -11.28 8.18 -17.01
C ALA A 188 -10.04 7.39 -16.57
N ASP A 189 -8.92 7.67 -17.24
CA ASP A 189 -7.60 7.19 -16.87
C ASP A 189 -6.59 8.33 -17.01
N PHE A 190 -5.55 8.31 -16.18
CA PHE A 190 -4.46 9.29 -16.23
C PHE A 190 -3.41 8.96 -17.30
N PHE A 191 -3.50 7.78 -17.89
CA PHE A 191 -2.62 7.33 -18.95
C PHE A 191 -3.44 6.80 -20.12
N ALA A 192 -3.10 7.24 -21.33
CA ALA A 192 -3.64 6.69 -22.56
C ALA A 192 -3.17 5.23 -22.76
N ALA A 193 -3.80 4.52 -23.70
CA ALA A 193 -3.46 3.12 -23.99
C ALA A 193 -1.99 2.89 -24.42
N ASP A 194 -1.32 3.93 -24.93
CA ASP A 194 0.11 3.91 -25.28
C ASP A 194 1.05 4.25 -24.11
N GLY A 195 0.50 4.45 -22.91
CA GLY A 195 1.22 4.78 -21.68
C GLY A 195 1.58 6.25 -21.52
N LYS A 196 1.19 7.13 -22.45
CA LYS A 196 1.42 8.57 -22.29
C LYS A 196 0.47 9.17 -21.25
N PRO A 197 0.94 10.14 -20.45
CA PRO A 197 0.08 10.83 -19.50
C PRO A 197 -1.02 11.63 -20.20
N ASP A 198 -2.23 11.57 -19.66
CA ASP A 198 -3.40 12.36 -20.06
C ASP A 198 -4.12 12.92 -18.82
N PHE A 199 -3.47 13.90 -18.19
CA PHE A 199 -3.99 14.57 -17.00
C PHE A 199 -5.11 15.59 -17.32
N THR A 200 -5.39 15.85 -18.60
CA THR A 200 -6.26 16.95 -19.03
C THR A 200 -7.48 16.52 -19.82
N SER A 201 -7.73 15.21 -19.98
CA SER A 201 -8.96 14.71 -20.56
C SER A 201 -10.18 15.21 -19.78
N ASP A 202 -11.33 15.39 -20.46
CA ASP A 202 -12.56 15.87 -19.81
C ASP A 202 -12.98 14.98 -18.63
N GLY A 203 -12.80 13.66 -18.75
CA GLY A 203 -13.11 12.71 -17.68
C GLY A 203 -12.14 12.83 -16.50
N THR A 204 -10.86 13.12 -16.77
CA THR A 204 -9.85 13.35 -15.73
C THR A 204 -10.10 14.66 -14.99
N VAL A 205 -10.49 15.73 -15.70
CA VAL A 205 -10.79 17.05 -15.11
C VAL A 205 -12.10 17.04 -14.31
N ALA A 206 -13.05 16.20 -14.71
CA ALA A 206 -14.33 16.06 -14.01
C ALA A 206 -14.23 15.30 -12.68
N ALA A 207 -13.21 14.45 -12.51
CA ALA A 207 -12.94 13.65 -11.31
C ALA A 207 -12.19 14.44 -10.23
#